data_AF-A0A358DZ28-F1
#
_entry.id   AF-A0A358DZ28-F1
#
_cell.length_a   1.000
_cell.length_b   1.000
_cell.length_c   1.000
_cell.angle_alpha   90.00
_cell.angle_beta   90.00
_cell.angle_gamma   90.00
#
_symmetry.space_group_name_H-M   'P 1'
#
loop_
_entity.id
_entity.type
_entity.pdbx_description
1 polymer ?
#
loop_
_entity_poly.entity_id
_entity_poly.type
_entity_poly.pdbx_seq_one_letter_code
_entity_poly.pdbx_strand_id
1 'polypeptide(L)'
;NLVSFYIKQEKREKASIPLSPKSLNNAAVLHYQQGDLAKSFNTFLQAYQVMPKNPAIALNLLQAITMRAKQGQPRINKVVSLVKRCRTTIESSELTEEQTQRYNNMKTVLNQVA
;
A
#
# COMPACT_ATOMS: atom_id res chain seq x y z
N ASN A 1 -16.75 36.87 3.63
CA ASN A 1 -17.18 36.58 2.25
C ASN A 1 -16.94 35.09 1.97
N LEU A 2 -18.00 34.30 1.78
CA LEU A 2 -17.95 32.83 1.71
C LEU A 2 -17.07 32.34 0.55
N VAL A 3 -17.09 33.08 -0.56
CA VAL A 3 -16.33 32.81 -1.79
C VAL A 3 -14.82 32.76 -1.53
N SER A 4 -14.29 33.66 -0.71
CA SER A 4 -12.85 33.68 -0.38
C SER A 4 -12.41 32.51 0.50
N PHE A 5 -13.32 31.93 1.28
CA PHE A 5 -13.07 30.71 2.06
C PHE A 5 -13.03 29.49 1.14
N TYR A 6 -14.01 29.37 0.23
CA TYR A 6 -14.04 28.30 -0.78
C TYR A 6 -12.81 28.32 -1.69
N ILE A 7 -12.40 29.49 -2.20
CA ILE A 7 -11.20 29.62 -3.05
C ILE A 7 -9.92 29.23 -2.27
N LYS A 8 -9.85 29.52 -0.97
CA LYS A 8 -8.71 29.11 -0.13
C LYS A 8 -8.72 27.61 0.18
N GLN A 9 -9.89 27.01 0.38
CA GLN A 9 -10.03 25.56 0.53
C GLN A 9 -9.64 24.84 -0.77
N GLU A 10 -10.20 25.27 -1.89
CA GLU A 10 -9.89 24.72 -3.22
C GLU A 10 -8.40 24.88 -3.56
N LYS A 11 -7.77 26.00 -3.19
CA LYS A 11 -6.31 26.18 -3.35
C LYS A 11 -5.48 25.32 -2.41
N ARG A 12 -5.93 25.03 -1.18
CA ARG A 12 -5.24 24.12 -0.26
C ARG A 12 -5.36 22.67 -0.73
N GLU A 13 -6.54 22.28 -1.21
CA GLU A 13 -6.80 20.97 -1.83
C GLU A 13 -6.07 20.81 -3.18
N LYS A 14 -5.82 21.90 -3.92
CA LYS A 14 -4.98 21.91 -5.13
C LYS A 14 -3.47 22.00 -4.83
N ALA A 15 -3.07 22.58 -3.69
CA ALA A 15 -1.66 22.72 -3.30
C ALA A 15 -1.07 21.41 -2.73
N SER A 16 -1.89 20.59 -2.06
CA SER A 16 -1.60 19.17 -1.93
C SER A 16 -2.25 18.46 -3.10
N ILE A 17 -1.58 18.33 -4.25
CA ILE A 17 -2.09 17.44 -5.31
C ILE A 17 -2.32 16.09 -4.62
N PRO A 18 -3.57 15.63 -4.42
CA PRO A 18 -3.78 14.31 -3.86
C PRO A 18 -3.23 13.41 -4.96
N LEU A 19 -2.03 12.86 -4.75
CA LEU A 19 -1.52 11.84 -5.65
C LEU A 19 -2.61 10.79 -5.67
N SER A 20 -3.23 10.63 -6.85
CA SER A 20 -4.31 9.67 -6.98
C SER A 20 -3.82 8.32 -6.45
N PRO A 21 -4.69 7.46 -5.92
CA PRO A 21 -4.25 6.14 -5.46
C PRO A 21 -3.44 5.37 -6.51
N LYS A 22 -3.76 5.59 -7.80
CA LYS A 22 -3.00 5.08 -8.95
C LYS A 22 -1.60 5.71 -9.05
N SER A 23 -1.47 7.02 -8.88
CA SER A 23 -0.17 7.72 -8.84
C SER A 23 0.68 7.27 -7.65
N LEU A 24 0.09 7.12 -6.46
CA LEU A 24 0.76 6.57 -5.28
C LEU A 24 1.23 5.13 -5.53
N ASN A 25 0.36 4.29 -6.12
CA ASN A 25 0.71 2.92 -6.46
C ASN A 25 1.87 2.86 -7.45
N ASN A 26 1.86 3.67 -8.51
CA ASN A 26 2.94 3.72 -9.50
C ASN A 26 4.27 4.20 -8.90
N ALA A 27 4.23 5.24 -8.06
CA ALA A 27 5.42 5.71 -7.34
C ALA A 27 5.99 4.63 -6.40
N ALA A 28 5.12 3.90 -5.70
CA ALA A 28 5.52 2.82 -4.81
C ALA A 28 6.16 1.64 -5.57
N VAL A 29 5.66 1.32 -6.77
CA VAL A 29 6.25 0.33 -7.68
C VAL A 29 7.63 0.79 -8.16
N LEU A 30 7.80 2.07 -8.52
CA LEU A 30 9.10 2.60 -8.94
C LEU A 30 10.14 2.47 -7.81
N HIS A 31 9.80 2.85 -6.58
CA HIS A 31 10.68 2.67 -5.43
C HIS A 31 10.99 1.20 -5.15
N TYR A 32 10.02 0.31 -5.35
CA TYR A 32 10.23 -1.13 -5.21
C TYR A 32 11.26 -1.65 -6.22
N GLN A 33 11.12 -1.26 -7.49
CA GLN A 33 12.01 -1.66 -8.57
C GLN A 33 13.44 -1.11 -8.40
N GLN A 34 13.56 0.07 -7.78
CA GLN A 34 14.85 0.68 -7.42
C GLN A 34 15.52 0.05 -6.20
N GLY A 35 14.86 -0.89 -5.50
CA GLY A 35 15.35 -1.49 -4.27
C GLY A 35 15.16 -0.62 -3.01
N ASP A 36 14.54 0.56 -3.14
CA ASP A 36 14.17 1.40 -1.99
C ASP A 36 12.89 0.86 -1.33
N LEU A 37 13.05 -0.27 -0.63
CA LEU A 37 11.92 -0.96 0.00
C LEU A 37 11.31 -0.14 1.15
N ALA A 38 12.11 0.74 1.79
CA ALA A 38 11.62 1.56 2.87
C ALA A 38 10.60 2.58 2.35
N LYS A 39 10.96 3.30 1.30
CA LYS A 39 10.10 4.28 0.64
C LYS A 39 8.95 3.61 -0.11
N SER A 40 9.20 2.47 -0.75
CA SER A 40 8.16 1.66 -1.39
C SER A 40 7.07 1.26 -0.41
N PHE A 41 7.45 0.69 0.75
CA PHE A 41 6.50 0.33 1.80
C PHE A 41 5.67 1.53 2.27
N ASN A 42 6.32 2.66 2.57
CA ASN A 42 5.62 3.85 3.05
C ASN A 42 4.62 4.39 2.01
N THR A 43 4.99 4.33 0.73
CA THR A 43 4.12 4.80 -0.36
C THR A 43 2.96 3.83 -0.61
N PHE A 44 3.18 2.51 -0.55
CA PHE A 44 2.09 1.53 -0.59
C PHE A 44 1.15 1.64 0.61
N LEU A 45 1.68 1.94 1.80
CA LEU A 45 0.87 2.18 2.99
C LEU A 45 -0.05 3.39 2.80
N GLN A 46 0.47 4.49 2.25
CA GLN A 46 -0.35 5.67 1.90
C GLN A 46 -1.42 5.32 0.86
N ALA A 47 -1.06 4.59 -0.20
CA ALA A 47 -2.02 4.14 -1.21
C ALA A 47 -3.15 3.30 -0.58
N TYR A 48 -2.81 2.39 0.33
CA TYR A 48 -3.77 1.54 1.02
C TYR A 48 -4.67 2.32 1.99
N GLN A 49 -4.17 3.37 2.63
CA GLN A 49 -4.98 4.26 3.47
C GLN A 49 -6.04 5.00 2.66
N VAL A 50 -5.73 5.38 1.41
CA VAL A 50 -6.70 6.04 0.52
C VAL A 50 -7.68 5.03 -0.11
N MET A 51 -7.23 3.80 -0.42
CA MET A 51 -8.06 2.76 -1.02
C MET A 51 -7.97 1.40 -0.28
N PRO A 52 -8.51 1.29 0.94
CA PRO A 52 -8.34 0.10 1.78
C PRO A 52 -9.08 -1.15 1.30
N LYS A 53 -10.05 -0.98 0.38
CA LYS A 53 -10.84 -2.06 -0.22
C LYS A 53 -10.28 -2.57 -1.56
N ASN A 54 -9.15 -2.03 -2.03
CA ASN A 54 -8.56 -2.42 -3.31
C ASN A 54 -7.61 -3.62 -3.11
N PRO A 55 -7.92 -4.81 -3.67
CA PRO A 55 -7.08 -6.00 -3.49
C PRO A 55 -5.69 -5.86 -4.13
N ALA A 56 -5.55 -5.13 -5.24
CA ALA A 56 -4.26 -4.94 -5.89
C ALA A 56 -3.30 -4.11 -5.02
N ILE A 57 -3.81 -3.06 -4.36
CA ILE A 57 -3.01 -2.24 -3.44
C ILE A 57 -2.65 -3.05 -2.19
N ALA A 58 -3.59 -3.84 -1.65
CA ALA A 58 -3.32 -4.73 -0.53
C ALA A 58 -2.23 -5.78 -0.86
N LEU A 59 -2.27 -6.39 -2.05
CA LEU A 59 -1.26 -7.33 -2.53
C LEU A 59 0.11 -6.67 -2.65
N ASN A 60 0.18 -5.47 -3.22
CA ASN A 60 1.44 -4.75 -3.35
C ASN A 60 2.05 -4.39 -1.99
N LEU A 61 1.22 -4.00 -1.02
CA LEU A 61 1.67 -3.73 0.34
C LEU A 61 2.18 -4.99 1.06
N LEU A 62 1.49 -6.13 0.93
CA LEU A 62 1.98 -7.41 1.45
C LEU A 62 3.32 -7.81 0.80
N GLN A 63 3.48 -7.58 -0.50
CA GLN A 63 4.73 -7.86 -1.18
C GLN A 63 5.87 -6.98 -0.64
N ALA A 64 5.64 -5.68 -0.43
CA ALA A 64 6.64 -4.81 0.17
C ALA A 64 7.03 -5.28 1.59
N ILE A 65 6.06 -5.71 2.41
CA ILE A 65 6.31 -6.26 3.76
C ILE A 65 7.17 -7.52 3.68
N THR A 66 6.80 -8.49 2.84
CA THR A 66 7.56 -9.75 2.70
C THR A 66 8.96 -9.52 2.15
N MET A 67 9.12 -8.62 1.19
CA MET A 67 10.44 -8.31 0.61
C MET A 67 11.35 -7.64 1.64
N ARG A 68 10.83 -6.70 2.43
CA ARG A 68 11.58 -6.08 3.54
C ARG A 68 12.05 -7.11 4.55
N ALA A 69 11.18 -8.05 4.93
CA ALA A 69 11.53 -9.13 5.84
C ALA A 69 12.63 -10.04 5.26
N LYS A 70 12.51 -10.43 3.98
CA LYS A 70 13.54 -11.24 3.29
C LYS A 70 14.90 -10.55 3.24
N GLN A 71 14.92 -9.22 3.11
CA GLN A 71 16.17 -8.43 3.12
C GLN A 71 16.65 -8.07 4.53
N GLY A 72 16.07 -8.63 5.58
CA GLY A 72 16.49 -8.39 6.96
C GLY A 72 16.24 -6.96 7.45
N GLN A 73 15.34 -6.20 6.81
CA GLN A 73 15.02 -4.85 7.28
C GLN A 73 14.29 -4.89 8.63
N PRO A 74 14.43 -3.84 9.47
CA PRO A 74 13.75 -3.77 10.76
C PRO A 74 12.24 -3.96 10.65
N ARG A 75 11.69 -4.70 11.62
CA ARG A 75 10.25 -4.95 11.71
C ARG A 75 9.49 -3.65 11.91
N ILE A 76 8.35 -3.54 11.24
CA ILE A 76 7.51 -2.34 11.26
C ILE A 76 6.56 -2.43 12.44
N ASN A 77 6.34 -1.31 13.12
CA ASN A 77 5.36 -1.24 14.21
C ASN A 77 3.97 -1.63 13.72
N LYS A 78 3.28 -2.47 14.51
CA LYS A 78 1.93 -2.97 14.20
C LYS A 78 1.84 -3.76 12.86
N VAL A 79 2.95 -4.32 12.36
CA VAL A 79 2.96 -5.10 11.10
C VAL A 79 1.94 -6.23 11.09
N VAL A 80 1.76 -6.93 12.22
CA VAL A 80 0.76 -8.02 12.36
C VAL A 80 -0.66 -7.51 12.02
N SER A 81 -1.04 -6.37 12.60
CA SER A 81 -2.37 -5.77 12.35
C SER A 81 -2.54 -5.33 10.89
N LEU A 82 -1.45 -4.84 10.27
CA LEU A 82 -1.47 -4.40 8.88
C LEU A 82 -1.61 -5.59 7.94
N VAL A 83 -0.83 -6.65 8.16
CA VAL A 83 -0.94 -7.90 7.41
C VAL A 83 -2.34 -8.48 7.53
N LYS A 84 -2.92 -8.53 8.73
CA LYS A 84 -4.29 -9.02 8.94
C LYS A 84 -5.31 -8.24 8.10
N ARG A 85 -5.25 -6.91 8.10
CA ARG A 85 -6.16 -6.07 7.28
C ARG A 85 -6.00 -6.34 5.79
N CYS A 86 -4.76 -6.40 5.29
CA CYS A 86 -4.51 -6.69 3.88
C CYS A 86 -5.03 -8.08 3.49
N ARG A 87 -4.82 -9.10 4.33
CA ARG A 87 -5.36 -10.45 4.12
C ARG A 87 -6.87 -10.42 4.03
N THR A 88 -7.55 -9.76 4.98
CA THR A 88 -9.01 -9.60 4.94
C THR A 88 -9.48 -8.94 3.64
N THR A 89 -8.85 -7.83 3.20
CA THR A 89 -9.20 -7.18 1.93
C THR A 89 -9.06 -8.13 0.74
N ILE A 90 -7.97 -8.91 0.69
CA ILE A 90 -7.66 -9.82 -0.43
C ILE A 90 -8.62 -11.02 -0.43
N GLU A 91 -8.82 -11.64 0.71
CA GLU A 91 -9.65 -12.84 0.87
C GLU A 91 -11.15 -12.54 0.71
N SER A 92 -11.57 -11.27 0.86
CA SER A 92 -12.95 -10.84 0.61
C SER A 92 -13.20 -10.30 -0.81
N SER A 93 -12.22 -10.37 -1.71
CA SER A 93 -12.30 -9.83 -3.06
C SER A 93 -12.26 -10.94 -4.12
N GLU A 94 -12.86 -10.70 -5.28
CA GLU A 94 -12.61 -11.54 -6.46
C GLU A 94 -11.21 -11.25 -7.00
N LEU A 95 -10.37 -12.28 -7.04
CA LEU A 95 -8.98 -12.18 -7.50
C LEU A 95 -8.85 -12.80 -8.88
N THR A 96 -7.97 -12.23 -9.69
CA THR A 96 -7.48 -12.92 -10.90
C THR A 96 -6.60 -14.12 -10.50
N GLU A 97 -6.37 -15.03 -11.44
CA GLU A 97 -5.46 -16.16 -11.24
C GLU A 97 -4.04 -15.70 -10.87
N GLU A 98 -3.53 -14.68 -11.56
CA GLU A 98 -2.23 -14.05 -11.26
C GLU A 98 -2.17 -13.50 -9.83
N GLN A 99 -3.20 -12.77 -9.41
CA GLN A 99 -3.30 -12.21 -8.06
C GLN A 99 -3.37 -13.31 -7.00
N THR A 100 -4.09 -14.39 -7.29
CA THR A 100 -4.20 -15.56 -6.42
C THR A 100 -2.85 -16.26 -6.25
N GLN A 101 -2.14 -16.51 -7.35
CA GLN A 101 -0.82 -17.15 -7.33
C GLN A 101 0.18 -16.30 -6.55
N ARG A 102 0.18 -14.98 -6.81
CA ARG A 102 1.03 -14.02 -6.11
C ARG A 102 0.74 -14.02 -4.60
N TYR A 103 -0.53 -14.04 -4.21
CA TYR A 103 -0.93 -14.10 -2.80
C TYR A 103 -0.44 -15.39 -2.13
N ASN A 104 -0.62 -16.54 -2.76
CA ASN A 104 -0.21 -17.83 -2.23
C ASN A 104 1.31 -17.91 -2.02
N ASN A 105 2.10 -17.39 -2.95
CA ASN A 105 3.57 -17.32 -2.81
C ASN A 105 4.02 -16.48 -1.60
N MET A 106 3.23 -15.48 -1.19
CA MET A 106 3.54 -14.61 -0.05
C MET A 106 3.14 -15.22 1.30
N LYS A 107 2.14 -16.11 1.35
CA LYS A 107 1.62 -16.67 2.62
C LYS A 107 2.70 -17.34 3.46
N THR A 108 3.60 -18.09 2.85
CA THR A 108 4.71 -18.77 3.55
C THR A 108 5.59 -17.79 4.32
N VAL A 109 5.90 -16.64 3.72
CA VAL A 109 6.74 -15.60 4.33
C VAL A 109 5.94 -14.80 5.36
N LEU A 110 4.67 -14.51 5.08
CA LEU A 110 3.82 -13.75 5.99
C LEU A 110 3.61 -14.47 7.32
N ASN A 111 3.52 -15.80 7.33
CA ASN A 111 3.44 -16.59 8.56
C ASN A 111 4.69 -16.49 9.45
N GLN A 112 5.81 -16.01 8.92
CA GLN A 112 7.05 -15.78 9.68
C GLN A 112 7.16 -14.34 10.19
N VAL A 113 6.42 -13.41 9.57
CA VAL A 113 6.52 -11.96 9.82
C VAL A 113 5.35 -11.44 10.67
N ALA A 114 4.19 -12.08 10.57
CA ALA A 114 2.96 -11.75 11.28
C ALA A 114 2.60 -12.86 12.26
#